data_AF-A0A8T3PBU8-F1
#
_entry.id   AF-A0A8T3PBU8-F1
#
_cell.length_a   1.000
_cell.length_b   1.000
_cell.length_c   1.000
_cell.angle_alpha   90.00
_cell.angle_beta   90.00
_cell.angle_gamma   90.00
#
_symmetry.space_group_name_H-M   'P 1'
#
loop_
_entity.id
_entity.type
_entity.pdbx_description
1 polymer ?
#
loop_
_entity_poly.entity_id
_entity_poly.type
_entity_poly.pdbx_seq_one_letter_code
_entity_poly.pdbx_strand_id
1 'polypeptide(L)'
;MVGKPEARAREAIDARLIGSGWLVQDRSAASIHAGPGVAIREFPLKGGPVDYMLYVDGAAAGAVEAKKEGWTLSGVEAQSRRYSEGLPDALPAYRRPLPFLYESTGVETQFTNLLDPDPRSRETFTFHRPETHREWLQQAGYEQNRRALPGVAEAPAPYAEGDTLRARLKTLPPLMTDGLWPPQITAIENLEQSLAANKPRALIQMATGSGKTFTAANFTYRLAK
;
A
#
# COMPACT_ATOMS: atom_id res chain seq x y z
N MET A 1 2.23 -13.94 34.28
CA MET A 1 3.53 -13.78 33.61
C MET A 1 3.35 -12.81 32.46
N VAL A 2 4.09 -11.70 32.44
CA VAL A 2 4.06 -10.75 31.32
C VAL A 2 4.81 -11.40 30.15
N GLY A 3 4.12 -11.70 29.05
CA GLY A 3 4.73 -12.22 27.83
C GLY A 3 5.84 -11.30 27.33
N LYS A 4 6.84 -11.86 26.62
CA LYS A 4 7.91 -11.07 26.00
C LYS A 4 7.28 -9.95 25.14
N PRO A 5 7.86 -8.72 25.11
CA PRO A 5 7.25 -7.56 24.43
C PRO A 5 6.79 -7.82 22.98
N GLU A 6 7.51 -8.69 22.28
CA GLU A 6 7.21 -9.11 20.91
C GLU A 6 5.96 -9.99 20.78
N ALA A 7 5.65 -10.81 21.79
CA ALA A 7 4.41 -11.60 21.81
C ALA A 7 3.18 -10.71 21.99
N ARG A 8 3.29 -9.65 22.80
CA ARG A 8 2.22 -8.64 22.96
C ARG A 8 1.98 -7.85 21.67
N ALA A 9 3.06 -7.48 20.97
CA ALA A 9 2.94 -6.83 19.67
C ALA A 9 2.17 -7.71 18.67
N ARG A 10 2.47 -9.02 18.65
CA ARG A 10 1.77 -9.99 17.79
C ARG A 10 0.28 -10.15 18.14
N GLU A 11 -0.09 -10.18 19.42
CA GLU A 11 -1.51 -10.20 19.82
C GLU A 11 -2.27 -8.96 19.31
N ALA A 12 -1.66 -7.78 19.40
CA ALA A 12 -2.24 -6.54 18.88
C ALA A 12 -2.30 -6.53 17.34
N ILE A 13 -1.26 -7.04 16.66
CA ILE A 13 -1.22 -7.18 15.20
C ILE A 13 -2.31 -8.13 14.73
N ASP A 14 -2.48 -9.28 15.38
CA ASP A 14 -3.53 -10.25 15.09
C ASP A 14 -4.91 -9.59 15.17
N ALA A 15 -5.20 -8.89 16.27
CA ALA A 15 -6.47 -8.19 16.45
C ALA A 15 -6.73 -7.15 15.34
N ARG A 16 -5.70 -6.42 14.92
CA ARG A 16 -5.81 -5.43 13.83
C ARG A 16 -5.98 -6.07 12.46
N LEU A 17 -5.25 -7.15 12.16
CA LEU A 17 -5.42 -7.92 10.92
C LEU A 17 -6.85 -8.49 10.84
N ILE A 18 -7.33 -9.11 11.92
CA ILE A 18 -8.71 -9.63 12.02
C ILE A 18 -9.72 -8.50 11.84
N GLY A 19 -9.54 -7.38 12.53
CA GLY A 19 -10.40 -6.19 12.40
C GLY A 19 -10.40 -5.60 10.98
N SER A 20 -9.33 -5.80 10.22
CA SER A 20 -9.20 -5.44 8.80
C SER A 20 -9.66 -6.55 7.84
N GLY A 21 -10.29 -7.62 8.33
CA GLY A 21 -10.89 -8.67 7.50
C GLY A 21 -9.95 -9.80 7.08
N TRP A 22 -8.75 -9.90 7.65
CA TRP A 22 -7.82 -11.00 7.37
C TRP A 22 -8.14 -12.23 8.21
N LEU A 23 -8.09 -13.41 7.59
CA LEU A 23 -8.10 -14.69 8.30
C LEU A 23 -6.68 -14.99 8.78
N VAL A 24 -6.42 -14.78 10.08
CA VAL A 24 -5.09 -15.05 10.66
C VAL A 24 -4.98 -16.52 11.03
N GLN A 25 -3.94 -17.20 10.53
CA GLN A 25 -3.73 -18.64 10.68
C GLN A 25 -2.31 -18.96 11.13
N ASP A 26 -2.16 -20.00 11.93
CA ASP A 26 -0.86 -20.60 12.21
C ASP A 26 -0.44 -21.51 11.06
N ARG A 27 0.88 -21.59 10.81
CA ARG A 27 1.47 -22.38 9.73
C ARG A 27 0.98 -23.84 9.69
N SER A 28 0.81 -24.48 10.85
CA SER A 28 0.46 -25.89 10.96
C SER A 28 -0.94 -26.23 10.42
N ALA A 29 -1.83 -25.24 10.36
CA ALA A 29 -3.20 -25.38 9.89
C ALA A 29 -3.52 -24.49 8.68
N ALA A 30 -2.48 -23.94 8.04
CA ALA A 30 -2.65 -22.89 7.06
C ALA A 30 -3.30 -23.39 5.76
N SER A 31 -4.32 -22.67 5.30
CA SER A 31 -4.94 -22.81 4.00
C SER A 31 -5.03 -21.44 3.34
N ILE A 32 -4.24 -21.23 2.29
CA ILE A 32 -4.23 -19.99 1.49
C ILE A 32 -5.56 -19.73 0.77
N HIS A 33 -6.44 -20.73 0.69
CA HIS A 33 -7.76 -20.66 0.08
C HIS A 33 -8.90 -20.60 1.10
N ALA A 34 -8.61 -20.39 2.39
CA ALA A 34 -9.63 -20.30 3.43
C ALA A 34 -10.57 -19.10 3.30
N GLY A 35 -10.18 -18.08 2.51
CA GLY A 35 -10.99 -16.91 2.24
C GLY A 35 -10.29 -15.92 1.31
N PRO A 36 -10.89 -14.74 1.09
CA PRO A 36 -10.36 -13.70 0.19
C PRO A 36 -9.01 -13.12 0.67
N GLY A 37 -8.75 -13.14 1.97
CA GLY A 37 -7.48 -12.70 2.55
C GLY A 37 -7.05 -13.58 3.72
N VAL A 38 -5.83 -14.09 3.66
CA VAL A 38 -5.25 -14.97 4.68
C VAL A 38 -3.90 -14.40 5.13
N ALA A 39 -3.70 -14.28 6.43
CA ALA A 39 -2.43 -13.89 7.04
C ALA A 39 -1.84 -15.10 7.78
N ILE A 40 -0.73 -15.65 7.29
CA ILE A 40 -0.09 -16.84 7.89
C ILE A 40 1.07 -16.40 8.77
N ARG A 41 1.04 -16.78 10.05
CA ARG A 41 2.11 -16.47 11.03
C ARG A 41 3.39 -17.27 10.77
N GLU A 42 4.52 -16.67 11.11
CA GLU A 42 5.87 -17.28 11.11
C GLU A 42 6.20 -18.04 9.83
N PHE A 43 5.98 -17.38 8.69
CA PHE A 43 6.08 -18.01 7.38
C PHE A 43 7.56 -18.15 6.95
N PRO A 44 8.04 -19.36 6.60
CA PRO A 44 9.44 -19.57 6.25
C PRO A 44 9.79 -19.02 4.86
N LEU A 45 10.89 -18.27 4.75
CA LEU A 45 11.47 -17.81 3.49
C LEU A 45 12.94 -18.21 3.40
N LYS A 46 13.52 -18.18 2.18
CA LYS A 46 14.93 -18.52 1.92
C LYS A 46 15.92 -17.69 2.77
N GLY A 47 15.52 -16.50 3.24
CA GLY A 47 16.33 -15.57 4.05
C GLY A 47 15.97 -15.48 5.53
N GLY A 48 15.14 -16.37 6.06
CA GLY A 48 14.59 -16.32 7.42
C GLY A 48 13.06 -16.17 7.42
N PRO A 49 12.37 -16.52 8.52
CA PRO A 49 10.91 -16.40 8.57
C PRO A 49 10.48 -14.94 8.58
N VAL A 50 9.30 -14.67 8.03
CA VAL A 50 8.58 -13.41 8.21
C VAL A 50 7.46 -13.60 9.23
N ASP A 51 7.17 -12.58 10.03
CA ASP A 51 6.15 -12.71 11.08
C ASP A 51 4.76 -13.01 10.51
N TYR A 52 4.37 -12.37 9.40
CA TYR A 52 3.15 -12.70 8.68
C TYR A 52 3.34 -12.64 7.17
N MET A 53 2.87 -13.67 6.47
CA MET A 53 2.72 -13.67 5.01
C MET A 53 1.26 -13.38 4.66
N LEU A 54 1.03 -12.43 3.76
CA LEU A 54 -0.30 -12.01 3.32
C LEU A 54 -0.63 -12.63 1.95
N TYR A 55 -1.69 -13.43 1.93
CA TYR A 55 -2.27 -14.02 0.72
C TYR A 55 -3.60 -13.35 0.40
N VAL A 56 -3.78 -12.97 -0.86
CA VAL A 56 -5.02 -12.44 -1.41
C VAL A 56 -5.51 -13.41 -2.47
N ASP A 57 -6.70 -13.97 -2.26
CA ASP A 57 -7.28 -15.01 -3.13
C ASP A 57 -6.31 -16.17 -3.44
N GLY A 58 -5.57 -16.63 -2.44
CA GLY A 58 -4.65 -17.77 -2.60
C GLY A 58 -3.34 -17.48 -3.32
N ALA A 59 -2.99 -16.21 -3.60
CA ALA A 59 -1.66 -15.84 -4.06
C ALA A 59 -1.01 -14.82 -3.11
N ALA A 60 0.29 -14.99 -2.85
CA ALA A 60 1.04 -14.09 -2.00
C ALA A 60 1.06 -12.67 -2.59
N ALA A 61 0.77 -11.68 -1.75
CA ALA A 61 0.65 -10.27 -2.12
C ALA A 61 1.50 -9.36 -1.21
N GLY A 62 1.85 -9.81 0.00
CA GLY A 62 2.55 -8.96 0.93
C GLY A 62 3.07 -9.67 2.16
N ALA A 63 3.67 -8.88 3.05
CA ALA A 63 4.29 -9.35 4.27
C ALA A 63 4.15 -8.31 5.39
N VAL A 64 4.11 -8.79 6.64
CA VAL A 64 4.19 -7.97 7.85
C VAL A 64 5.38 -8.42 8.68
N GLU A 65 6.20 -7.46 9.06
CA GLU A 65 7.28 -7.63 10.03
C GLU A 65 6.85 -7.00 11.36
N ALA A 66 6.83 -7.80 12.43
CA ALA A 66 6.54 -7.34 13.77
C ALA A 66 7.82 -6.78 14.42
N LYS A 67 7.71 -5.61 15.04
CA LYS A 67 8.79 -4.98 15.81
C LYS A 67 8.33 -4.78 17.25
N LYS A 68 9.30 -4.60 18.17
CA LYS A 68 9.00 -4.27 19.56
C LYS A 68 8.51 -2.82 19.65
N GLU A 69 7.59 -2.56 20.56
CA GLU A 69 7.13 -1.20 20.86
C GLU A 69 8.30 -0.27 21.21
N GLY A 70 8.23 0.99 20.77
CA GLY A 70 9.28 1.99 20.96
C GLY A 70 10.43 1.93 19.96
N TRP A 71 10.40 1.02 18.97
CA TRP A 71 11.36 1.02 17.86
C TRP A 71 10.93 1.98 16.76
N THR A 72 11.87 2.80 16.29
CA THR A 72 11.66 3.65 15.11
C THR A 72 11.50 2.80 13.86
N LEU A 73 10.34 2.92 13.20
CA LEU A 73 10.02 2.17 11.98
C LEU A 73 10.58 2.82 10.70
N SER A 74 11.13 4.03 10.77
CA SER A 74 11.72 4.73 9.61
C SER A 74 13.13 4.22 9.27
N GLY A 75 13.42 4.01 7.98
CA GLY A 75 14.74 3.58 7.49
C GLY A 75 14.96 2.06 7.45
N VAL A 76 13.93 1.27 7.76
CA VAL A 76 13.95 -0.21 7.75
C VAL A 76 13.68 -0.80 6.35
N GLU A 77 13.53 0.05 5.32
CA GLU A 77 13.17 -0.32 3.94
C GLU A 77 14.10 -1.40 3.33
N ALA A 78 15.33 -1.54 3.83
CA ALA A 78 16.31 -2.53 3.37
C ALA A 78 15.99 -3.97 3.81
N GLN A 79 15.29 -4.18 4.94
CA GLN A 79 15.01 -5.52 5.48
C GLN A 79 13.77 -6.13 4.82
N SER A 80 12.73 -5.34 4.59
CA SER A 80 11.47 -5.77 3.97
C SER A 80 11.63 -6.21 2.50
N ARG A 81 12.66 -5.69 1.80
CA ARG A 81 13.03 -6.10 0.44
C ARG A 81 13.56 -7.55 0.39
N ARG A 82 14.25 -8.04 1.43
CA ARG A 82 14.80 -9.41 1.47
C ARG A 82 13.72 -10.50 1.46
N TYR A 83 12.54 -10.22 2.01
CA TYR A 83 11.45 -11.20 2.08
C TYR A 83 10.73 -11.38 0.75
N SER A 84 10.69 -10.31 -0.05
CA SER A 84 10.02 -10.29 -1.34
C SER A 84 10.73 -11.14 -2.41
N GLU A 85 12.03 -11.39 -2.25
CA GLU A 85 12.84 -12.31 -3.07
C GLU A 85 12.93 -13.73 -2.47
N GLY A 86 12.60 -13.88 -1.18
CA GLY A 86 12.78 -15.11 -0.42
C GLY A 86 11.63 -16.12 -0.55
N LEU A 87 10.51 -15.75 -1.18
CA LEU A 87 9.35 -16.63 -1.36
C LEU A 87 9.72 -17.78 -2.32
N PRO A 88 9.58 -19.06 -1.91
CA PRO A 88 9.79 -20.20 -2.79
C PRO A 88 9.05 -20.06 -4.13
N ASP A 89 9.73 -20.41 -5.23
CA ASP A 89 9.22 -20.23 -6.59
C ASP A 89 7.96 -21.06 -6.87
N ALA A 90 7.83 -22.19 -6.16
CA ALA A 90 6.68 -23.08 -6.24
C ALA A 90 5.39 -22.48 -5.64
N LEU A 91 5.48 -21.44 -4.82
CA LEU A 91 4.31 -20.83 -4.19
C LEU A 91 3.65 -19.79 -5.11
N PRO A 92 2.31 -19.72 -5.13
CA PRO A 92 1.59 -18.73 -5.91
C PRO A 92 1.86 -17.32 -5.37
N ALA A 93 2.15 -16.39 -6.27
CA ALA A 93 2.34 -14.98 -5.97
C ALA A 93 1.92 -14.14 -7.16
N TYR A 94 1.34 -12.96 -6.92
CA TYR A 94 0.98 -12.03 -7.99
C TYR A 94 2.21 -11.47 -8.72
N ARG A 95 3.25 -11.17 -7.96
CA ARG A 95 4.54 -10.71 -8.49
C ARG A 95 5.65 -11.02 -7.50
N ARG A 96 6.88 -11.01 -8.00
CA ARG A 96 8.11 -10.95 -7.19
C ARG A 96 8.91 -9.73 -7.65
N PRO A 97 9.36 -8.82 -6.76
CA PRO A 97 9.13 -8.80 -5.31
C PRO A 97 7.64 -8.55 -4.93
N LEU A 98 7.16 -9.15 -3.83
CA LEU A 98 5.82 -8.90 -3.27
C LEU A 98 5.57 -7.40 -3.02
N PRO A 99 4.42 -6.84 -3.45
CA PRO A 99 4.22 -5.40 -3.47
C PRO A 99 3.91 -4.74 -2.13
N PHE A 100 3.24 -5.43 -1.20
CA PHE A 100 2.69 -4.81 0.01
C PHE A 100 3.50 -5.18 1.25
N LEU A 101 4.22 -4.21 1.81
CA LEU A 101 5.12 -4.43 2.94
C LEU A 101 4.64 -3.60 4.14
N TYR A 102 4.51 -4.25 5.29
CA TYR A 102 4.18 -3.59 6.55
C TYR A 102 5.27 -3.81 7.59
N GLU A 103 5.55 -2.77 8.36
CA GLU A 103 6.25 -2.89 9.64
C GLU A 103 5.31 -2.43 10.75
N SER A 104 5.15 -3.21 11.82
CA SER A 104 4.24 -2.83 12.91
C SER A 104 4.75 -3.20 14.29
N THR A 105 4.51 -2.32 15.26
CA THR A 105 4.73 -2.56 16.68
C THR A 105 3.48 -3.06 17.42
N GLY A 106 2.36 -3.22 16.72
CA GLY A 106 1.04 -3.40 17.31
C GLY A 106 0.37 -2.10 17.76
N VAL A 107 1.12 -1.01 17.90
CA VAL A 107 0.62 0.35 18.18
C VAL A 107 0.65 1.19 16.91
N GLU A 108 1.79 1.19 16.22
CA GLU A 108 2.01 1.91 14.97
C GLU A 108 2.18 0.92 13.82
N THR A 109 1.77 1.34 12.62
CA THR A 109 1.88 0.53 11.41
C THR A 109 2.38 1.40 10.26
N GLN A 110 3.56 1.09 9.76
CA GLN A 110 4.10 1.65 8.54
C GLN A 110 3.78 0.74 7.35
N PHE A 111 3.61 1.35 6.18
CA PHE A 111 3.27 0.66 4.94
C PHE A 111 4.08 1.19 3.76
N THR A 112 4.66 0.27 3.00
CA THR A 112 5.31 0.53 1.73
C THR A 112 4.61 -0.24 0.61
N ASN A 113 4.23 0.47 -0.46
CA ASN A 113 3.69 -0.14 -1.67
C ASN A 113 4.75 -0.09 -2.77
N LEU A 114 5.32 -1.24 -3.15
CA LEU A 114 6.32 -1.34 -4.21
C LEU A 114 5.72 -1.25 -5.63
N LEU A 115 4.42 -1.01 -5.76
CA LEU A 115 3.79 -0.63 -7.03
C LEU A 115 3.87 0.89 -7.27
N ASP A 116 4.17 1.69 -6.24
CA ASP A 116 4.31 3.13 -6.41
C ASP A 116 5.57 3.46 -7.23
N PRO A 117 5.58 4.57 -8.02
CA PRO A 117 6.76 4.97 -8.78
C PRO A 117 7.99 5.25 -7.91
N ASP A 118 7.77 5.88 -6.75
CA ASP A 118 8.78 6.14 -5.73
C ASP A 118 8.28 5.53 -4.40
N PRO A 119 8.47 4.21 -4.19
CA PRO A 119 8.04 3.55 -2.98
C PRO A 119 8.67 4.20 -1.76
N ARG A 120 7.84 4.47 -0.75
CA ARG A 120 8.27 5.01 0.54
C ARG A 120 7.40 4.45 1.64
N SER A 121 8.02 4.27 2.79
CA SER A 121 7.30 4.00 4.03
C SER A 121 6.40 5.18 4.40
N ARG A 122 5.18 4.87 4.86
CA ARG A 122 4.19 5.85 5.34
C ARG A 122 3.36 5.24 6.48
N GLU A 123 2.95 6.08 7.43
CA GLU A 123 2.09 5.65 8.51
C GLU A 123 0.68 5.36 7.98
N THR A 124 0.07 4.30 8.51
CA THR A 124 -1.30 3.91 8.25
C THR A 124 -2.01 3.66 9.57
N PHE A 125 -3.29 4.02 9.63
CA PHE A 125 -4.09 3.83 10.84
C PHE A 125 -4.20 2.34 11.23
N THR A 126 -4.35 1.47 10.23
CA THR A 126 -4.37 0.00 10.39
C THR A 126 -3.98 -0.67 9.07
N PHE A 127 -3.89 -2.01 9.07
CA PHE A 127 -3.71 -2.80 7.86
C PHE A 127 -4.84 -2.56 6.87
N HIS A 128 -4.51 -2.52 5.58
CA HIS A 128 -5.54 -2.44 4.54
C HIS A 128 -6.30 -3.76 4.45
N ARG A 129 -7.54 -3.70 3.96
CA ARG A 129 -8.35 -4.90 3.76
C ARG A 129 -7.83 -5.75 2.59
N PRO A 130 -8.06 -7.07 2.58
CA PRO A 130 -7.73 -7.92 1.43
C PRO A 130 -8.31 -7.39 0.10
N GLU A 131 -9.53 -6.85 0.13
CA GLU A 131 -10.20 -6.27 -1.03
C GLU A 131 -9.41 -5.09 -1.61
N THR A 132 -8.85 -4.24 -0.75
CA THR A 132 -8.03 -3.10 -1.18
C THR A 132 -6.73 -3.57 -1.86
N HIS A 133 -6.10 -4.62 -1.33
CA HIS A 133 -4.94 -5.22 -1.99
C HIS A 133 -5.31 -5.83 -3.35
N ARG A 134 -6.43 -6.54 -3.44
CA ARG A 134 -6.96 -7.08 -4.70
C ARG A 134 -7.18 -5.99 -5.72
N GLU A 135 -7.87 -4.91 -5.34
CA GLU A 135 -8.14 -3.76 -6.22
C GLU A 135 -6.84 -3.13 -6.73
N TRP A 136 -5.85 -2.92 -5.86
CA TRP A 136 -4.55 -2.38 -6.29
C TRP A 136 -3.76 -3.32 -7.20
N LEU A 137 -3.86 -4.63 -6.99
CA LEU A 137 -3.24 -5.63 -7.86
C LEU A 137 -3.90 -5.64 -9.23
N GLN A 138 -5.23 -5.67 -9.28
CA GLN A 138 -6.01 -5.60 -10.53
C GLN A 138 -5.73 -4.30 -11.28
N GLN A 139 -5.75 -3.17 -10.58
CA GLN A 139 -5.33 -1.88 -11.13
C GLN A 139 -3.93 -2.02 -11.71
N ALA A 140 -2.97 -2.62 -11.02
CA ALA A 140 -1.62 -2.82 -11.56
C ALA A 140 -1.47 -3.92 -12.63
N GLY A 141 -2.56 -4.40 -13.21
CA GLY A 141 -2.56 -5.40 -14.27
C GLY A 141 -2.27 -6.83 -13.79
N TYR A 142 -2.29 -7.06 -12.48
CA TYR A 142 -2.16 -8.37 -11.86
C TYR A 142 -3.54 -8.95 -11.58
N GLU A 143 -4.17 -9.53 -12.60
CA GLU A 143 -5.42 -10.28 -12.46
C GLU A 143 -5.16 -11.72 -11.99
N GLN A 144 -6.07 -12.27 -11.19
CA GLN A 144 -6.14 -13.73 -11.02
C GLN A 144 -6.47 -14.36 -12.38
N ASN A 145 -5.70 -15.40 -12.75
CA ASN A 145 -5.75 -16.17 -14.02
C ASN A 145 -4.85 -15.73 -15.17
N ARG A 146 -3.97 -14.73 -15.03
CA ARG A 146 -2.78 -14.70 -15.90
C ARG A 146 -1.77 -15.72 -15.36
N ARG A 147 -1.91 -17.01 -15.74
CA ARG A 147 -0.72 -17.87 -15.88
C ARG A 147 0.27 -17.00 -16.63
N ALA A 148 1.45 -16.74 -16.08
CA ALA A 148 2.49 -16.02 -16.78
C ALA A 148 2.79 -16.76 -18.10
N LEU A 149 2.06 -16.42 -19.15
CA LEU A 149 2.35 -16.82 -20.51
C LEU A 149 3.28 -15.72 -21.05
N PRO A 150 4.50 -16.07 -21.44
CA PRO A 150 5.42 -15.10 -22.01
C PRO A 150 4.89 -14.59 -23.34
N GLY A 151 4.94 -13.27 -23.52
CA GLY A 151 4.92 -12.65 -24.85
C GLY A 151 3.54 -12.43 -25.49
N VAL A 152 2.73 -11.52 -24.95
CA VAL A 152 1.93 -10.61 -25.78
C VAL A 152 1.62 -9.35 -24.97
N ALA A 153 2.15 -8.20 -25.41
CA ALA A 153 1.80 -6.90 -24.87
C ALA A 153 1.06 -6.12 -25.96
N GLU A 154 -0.25 -5.99 -25.83
CA GLU A 154 -0.96 -4.91 -26.49
C GLU A 154 -0.70 -3.60 -25.73
N ALA A 155 -0.60 -2.49 -26.47
CA ALA A 155 -0.29 -1.19 -25.91
C ALA A 155 -1.43 -0.67 -25.02
N PRO A 156 -1.16 -0.19 -23.80
CA PRO A 156 -2.21 0.28 -22.89
C PRO A 156 -2.80 1.63 -23.31
N ALA A 157 -4.09 1.81 -23.02
CA ALA A 157 -4.88 3.01 -23.26
C ALA A 157 -4.40 4.23 -22.45
N PRO A 158 -4.83 5.47 -22.78
CA PRO A 158 -4.30 6.72 -22.20
C PRO A 158 -4.71 7.00 -20.75
N TYR A 159 -5.58 6.15 -20.19
CA TYR A 159 -5.72 5.95 -18.75
C TYR A 159 -5.11 4.58 -18.49
N ALA A 160 -3.91 4.52 -17.92
CA ALA A 160 -3.36 3.24 -17.54
C ALA A 160 -4.24 2.68 -16.40
N GLU A 161 -5.19 1.81 -16.75
CA GLU A 161 -5.68 0.74 -15.88
C GLU A 161 -4.44 -0.09 -15.50
N GLY A 162 -3.67 0.46 -14.56
CA GLY A 162 -2.27 0.12 -14.30
C GLY A 162 -1.72 0.75 -13.01
N ASP A 163 -2.22 1.93 -12.65
CA ASP A 163 -1.43 2.86 -11.85
C ASP A 163 -1.95 3.07 -10.43
N THR A 164 -1.03 2.98 -9.45
CA THR A 164 -1.33 3.35 -8.07
C THR A 164 -1.75 4.81 -7.98
N LEU A 165 -2.38 5.21 -6.86
CA LEU A 165 -2.69 6.63 -6.62
C LEU A 165 -1.46 7.53 -6.81
N ARG A 166 -0.27 7.10 -6.35
CA ARG A 166 0.96 7.90 -6.50
C ARG A 166 1.42 8.02 -7.94
N ALA A 167 1.20 7.00 -8.76
CA ALA A 167 1.45 7.08 -10.21
C ALA A 167 0.47 8.07 -10.87
N ARG A 168 -0.83 7.95 -10.56
CA ARG A 168 -1.85 8.87 -11.08
C ARG A 168 -1.62 10.34 -10.71
N LEU A 169 -1.08 10.61 -9.51
CA LEU A 169 -0.72 11.97 -9.09
C LEU A 169 0.38 12.60 -9.95
N LYS A 170 1.22 11.80 -10.63
CA LYS A 170 2.23 12.32 -11.58
C LYS A 170 1.66 12.67 -12.95
N THR A 171 0.48 12.17 -13.27
CA THR A 171 -0.14 12.23 -14.60
C THR A 171 -1.59 12.72 -14.53
N LEU A 172 -1.88 13.63 -13.59
CA LEU A 172 -3.20 14.24 -13.49
C LEU A 172 -3.56 14.95 -14.81
N PRO A 173 -4.82 14.87 -15.25
CA PRO A 173 -5.27 15.61 -16.43
C PRO A 173 -5.11 17.12 -16.18
N PRO A 174 -5.01 17.97 -17.22
CA PRO A 174 -4.92 19.42 -17.04
C PRO A 174 -6.03 19.99 -16.12
N LEU A 175 -5.70 21.05 -15.39
CA LEU A 175 -6.67 21.75 -14.56
C LEU A 175 -7.72 22.44 -15.44
N MET A 176 -9.00 22.18 -15.16
CA MET A 176 -10.09 22.96 -15.74
C MET A 176 -10.11 24.33 -15.05
N THR A 177 -9.78 25.38 -15.78
CA THR A 177 -9.61 26.73 -15.24
C THR A 177 -10.88 27.58 -15.27
N ASP A 178 -11.95 27.10 -15.90
CA ASP A 178 -13.22 27.81 -16.00
C ASP A 178 -13.78 28.17 -14.62
N GLY A 179 -14.01 29.47 -14.40
CA GLY A 179 -14.51 29.99 -13.13
C GLY A 179 -13.48 30.08 -12.00
N LEU A 180 -12.20 29.71 -12.24
CA LEU A 180 -11.12 29.89 -11.28
C LEU A 180 -10.40 31.24 -11.48
N TRP A 181 -10.09 31.90 -10.39
CA TRP A 181 -9.24 33.10 -10.41
C TRP A 181 -7.76 32.71 -10.44
N PRO A 182 -6.87 33.59 -10.96
CA PRO A 182 -5.44 33.28 -11.07
C PRO A 182 -4.80 32.76 -9.77
N PRO A 183 -5.08 33.31 -8.57
CA PRO A 183 -4.52 32.76 -7.32
C PRO A 183 -5.01 31.35 -6.98
N GLN A 184 -6.22 30.96 -7.41
CA GLN A 184 -6.77 29.62 -7.19
C GLN A 184 -6.11 28.61 -8.13
N ILE A 185 -5.91 29.00 -9.39
CA ILE A 185 -5.17 28.20 -10.39
C ILE A 185 -3.76 27.91 -9.87
N THR A 186 -3.01 28.95 -9.50
CA THR A 186 -1.66 28.82 -8.94
C THR A 186 -1.63 27.95 -7.67
N ALA A 187 -2.63 28.07 -6.80
CA ALA A 187 -2.70 27.25 -5.58
C ALA A 187 -2.90 25.77 -5.91
N ILE A 188 -3.78 25.44 -6.85
CA ILE A 188 -4.09 24.06 -7.24
C ILE A 188 -2.91 23.44 -8.01
N GLU A 189 -2.35 24.14 -8.99
CA GLU A 189 -1.22 23.64 -9.77
C GLU A 189 0.02 23.36 -8.90
N ASN A 190 0.34 24.26 -7.95
CA ASN A 190 1.44 24.04 -7.01
C ASN A 190 1.17 22.87 -6.05
N LEU A 191 -0.08 22.68 -5.64
CA LEU A 191 -0.46 21.51 -4.84
C LEU A 191 -0.26 20.22 -5.65
N GLU A 192 -0.72 20.18 -6.90
CA GLU A 192 -0.55 19.04 -7.80
C GLU A 192 0.92 18.73 -8.03
N GLN A 193 1.74 19.75 -8.31
CA GLN A 193 3.19 19.58 -8.46
C GLN A 193 3.84 19.07 -7.16
N SER A 194 3.41 19.56 -6.00
CA SER A 194 3.86 19.09 -4.69
C SER A 194 3.50 17.61 -4.47
N LEU A 195 2.28 17.21 -4.82
CA LEU A 195 1.80 15.82 -4.71
C LEU A 195 2.52 14.88 -5.68
N ALA A 196 2.71 15.30 -6.94
CA ALA A 196 3.47 14.58 -7.96
C ALA A 196 4.93 14.36 -7.55
N ALA A 197 5.52 15.36 -6.88
CA ALA A 197 6.86 15.29 -6.28
C ALA A 197 6.89 14.51 -4.94
N ASN A 198 5.80 13.84 -4.56
CA ASN A 198 5.70 13.02 -3.36
C ASN A 198 6.00 13.82 -2.07
N LYS A 199 5.61 15.09 -2.00
CA LYS A 199 5.71 15.90 -0.78
C LYS A 199 4.44 15.73 0.05
N PRO A 200 4.50 15.07 1.23
CA PRO A 200 3.31 14.68 1.99
C PRO A 200 2.61 15.85 2.70
N ARG A 201 3.25 17.02 2.74
CA ARG A 201 2.76 18.20 3.43
C ARG A 201 2.91 19.40 2.51
N ALA A 202 1.81 20.13 2.34
CA ALA A 202 1.76 21.40 1.60
C ALA A 202 1.01 22.43 2.46
N LEU A 203 1.38 23.69 2.33
CA LEU A 203 0.70 24.81 2.98
C LEU A 203 0.27 25.80 1.90
N ILE A 204 -1.03 26.03 1.80
CA ILE A 204 -1.61 27.06 0.93
C ILE A 204 -2.10 28.19 1.84
N GLN A 205 -1.52 29.38 1.67
CA GLN A 205 -1.92 30.57 2.40
C GLN A 205 -2.65 31.52 1.45
N MET A 206 -3.92 31.82 1.76
CA MET A 206 -4.73 32.75 0.96
C MET A 206 -5.52 33.70 1.87
N ALA A 207 -5.62 34.97 1.47
CA ALA A 207 -6.34 36.01 2.20
C ALA A 207 -7.82 35.67 2.42
N THR A 208 -8.46 36.24 3.43
CA THR A 208 -9.92 36.12 3.61
C THR A 208 -10.66 36.71 2.40
N GLY A 209 -11.72 36.04 1.94
CA GLY A 209 -12.46 36.43 0.72
C GLY A 209 -11.87 35.96 -0.61
N SER A 210 -10.66 35.38 -0.65
CA SER A 210 -10.00 34.93 -1.90
C SER A 210 -10.50 33.58 -2.45
N GLY A 211 -11.62 33.07 -1.97
CA GLY A 211 -12.21 31.83 -2.48
C GLY A 211 -11.59 30.52 -2.00
N LYS A 212 -10.98 30.48 -0.80
CA LYS A 212 -10.36 29.27 -0.19
C LYS A 212 -11.23 28.01 -0.27
N THR A 213 -12.51 28.13 0.06
CA THR A 213 -13.45 26.99 0.05
C THR A 213 -13.65 26.45 -1.36
N PHE A 214 -13.76 27.34 -2.35
CA PHE A 214 -13.92 26.95 -3.75
C PHE A 214 -12.65 26.29 -4.29
N THR A 215 -11.46 26.82 -3.94
CA THR A 215 -10.17 26.19 -4.23
C THR A 215 -10.09 24.79 -3.61
N ALA A 216 -10.53 24.64 -2.37
CA ALA A 216 -10.49 23.37 -1.65
C ALA A 216 -11.40 22.30 -2.27
N ALA A 217 -12.62 22.69 -2.65
CA ALA A 217 -13.55 21.83 -3.35
C ALA A 217 -12.98 21.35 -4.69
N ASN A 218 -12.35 22.25 -5.47
CA ASN A 218 -11.77 21.92 -6.76
C ASN A 218 -10.63 20.91 -6.65
N PHE A 219 -9.64 21.11 -5.76
CA PHE A 219 -8.57 20.11 -5.65
C PHE A 219 -9.08 18.80 -5.07
N THR A 220 -10.05 18.82 -4.14
CA THR A 220 -10.63 17.58 -3.58
C THR A 220 -11.33 16.76 -4.65
N TYR A 221 -12.11 17.41 -5.53
CA TYR A 221 -12.77 16.77 -6.66
C TYR A 221 -11.76 16.10 -7.61
N ARG A 222 -10.63 16.76 -7.83
CA ARG A 222 -9.56 16.24 -8.70
C ARG A 222 -8.82 15.03 -8.11
N LEU A 223 -8.80 14.89 -6.79
CA LEU A 223 -8.22 13.73 -6.10
C LEU A 223 -9.20 12.56 -5.96
N ALA A 224 -10.50 12.80 -6.13
CA ALA A 224 -11.54 11.79 -6.01
C ALA A 224 -11.79 11.01 -7.32
N LYS A 225 -11.24 11.48 -8.44
CA LYS A 225 -11.27 10.83 -9.76
C LYS A 225 -9.94 10.15 -10.04
#